data_AF-A0AAJ5UHH1-F1
#
_entry.id   AF-A0AAJ5UHH1-F1
#
_cell.length_a   1.000
_cell.length_b   1.000
_cell.length_c   1.000
_cell.angle_alpha   90.00
_cell.angle_beta   90.00
_cell.angle_gamma   90.00
#
_symmetry.space_group_name_H-M   'P 1'
#
loop_
_entity.id
_entity.type
_entity.pdbx_description
1 polymer ?
#
loop_
_entity_poly.entity_id
_entity_poly.type
_entity_poly.pdbx_seq_one_letter_code
_entity_poly.pdbx_strand_id
1 'polypeptide(L)'
;MVSLKSFLHYFAQPCQPVPLSDVEKQQLQDLIQAFGGEGNIVNVDACITRLRVTVNNLAIVDSQALQQQGALGVIILGQQVHAIFGKQSDALRQLLDEHFTSHK
;
A
#
# COMPACT_ATOMS: atom_id res chain seq x y z
N MET A 1 -6.31 -2.10 -36.46
CA MET A 1 -6.73 -3.48 -36.11
C MET A 1 -5.82 -3.98 -35.01
N VAL A 2 -6.29 -4.03 -33.76
CA VAL A 2 -5.51 -4.59 -32.65
C VAL A 2 -5.49 -6.11 -32.79
N SER A 3 -4.29 -6.69 -32.82
CA SER A 3 -4.09 -8.13 -33.01
C SER A 3 -4.62 -8.90 -31.80
N LEU A 4 -5.50 -9.88 -32.02
CA LEU A 4 -6.01 -10.79 -30.98
C LEU A 4 -4.89 -11.49 -30.21
N LYS A 5 -3.71 -11.68 -30.84
CA LYS A 5 -2.51 -12.21 -30.16
C LYS A 5 -1.96 -11.24 -29.12
N SER A 6 -1.99 -9.93 -29.40
CA SER A 6 -1.56 -8.90 -28.42
C SER A 6 -2.58 -8.76 -27.29
N PHE A 7 -3.86 -8.97 -27.59
CA PHE A 7 -4.94 -8.92 -26.60
C PHE A 7 -4.87 -10.11 -25.62
N LEU A 8 -4.65 -11.33 -26.12
CA LEU A 8 -4.47 -12.51 -25.26
C LEU A 8 -3.23 -12.41 -24.35
N HIS A 9 -2.15 -11.77 -24.80
CA HIS A 9 -0.98 -11.52 -23.94
C HIS A 9 -1.27 -10.52 -22.81
N TYR A 10 -2.13 -9.51 -23.03
CA TYR A 10 -2.48 -8.52 -22.00
C TYR A 10 -3.21 -9.14 -20.80
N PHE A 11 -4.14 -10.06 -21.06
CA PHE A 11 -4.90 -10.74 -20.00
C PHE A 11 -4.16 -11.91 -19.35
N ALA A 12 -3.00 -12.29 -19.87
CA ALA A 12 -2.23 -13.45 -19.44
C ALA A 12 -0.95 -13.08 -18.69
N GLN A 13 -0.73 -11.81 -18.33
CA GLN A 13 0.42 -11.47 -17.48
C GLN A 13 0.13 -11.97 -16.05
N PRO A 14 0.84 -13.01 -15.55
CA PRO A 14 0.88 -13.22 -14.11
C PRO A 14 1.44 -11.92 -13.50
N CYS A 15 0.82 -11.45 -12.43
CA CYS A 15 1.23 -10.27 -11.67
C CYS A 15 2.74 -10.37 -11.43
N GLN A 16 3.52 -9.69 -12.27
CA GLN A 16 4.98 -9.84 -12.24
C GLN A 16 5.41 -9.14 -10.96
N PRO A 17 6.14 -9.79 -10.05
CA PRO A 17 6.73 -9.09 -8.93
C PRO A 17 7.69 -8.06 -9.52
N VAL A 18 7.25 -6.81 -9.50
CA VAL A 18 8.00 -5.69 -10.02
C VAL A 18 9.23 -5.57 -9.11
N PRO A 19 10.45 -5.59 -9.66
CA PRO A 19 11.64 -5.52 -8.83
C PRO A 19 11.62 -4.21 -8.05
N LEU A 20 11.61 -4.35 -6.72
CA LEU A 20 11.58 -3.28 -5.73
C LEU A 20 12.62 -2.21 -6.06
N SER A 21 12.17 -1.11 -6.63
CA SER A 21 12.99 0.04 -6.95
C SER A 21 13.31 0.80 -5.65
N ASP A 22 14.47 1.45 -5.52
CA ASP A 22 14.83 2.18 -4.28
C ASP A 22 13.80 3.26 -3.90
N VAL A 23 13.10 3.79 -4.90
CA VAL A 23 11.98 4.73 -4.74
C VAL A 23 10.84 4.11 -3.92
N GLU A 24 10.51 2.84 -4.16
CA GLU A 24 9.40 2.15 -3.52
C GLU A 24 9.68 1.84 -2.04
N LYS A 25 10.95 1.55 -1.71
CA LYS A 25 11.39 1.40 -0.32
C LYS A 25 11.31 2.70 0.45
N GLN A 26 11.68 3.82 -0.20
CA GLN A 26 11.54 5.15 0.41
C GLN A 26 10.07 5.49 0.65
N GLN A 27 9.20 5.23 -0.33
CA GLN A 27 7.75 5.44 -0.20
C GLN A 27 7.14 4.59 0.93
N LEU A 28 7.59 3.35 1.06
CA LEU A 28 7.19 2.47 2.16
C LEU A 28 7.59 3.07 3.52
N GLN A 29 8.82 3.55 3.63
CA GLN A 29 9.34 4.13 4.86
C GLN A 29 8.59 5.43 5.23
N ASP A 30 8.28 6.26 4.24
CA ASP A 30 7.48 7.48 4.41
C ASP A 30 6.04 7.13 4.83
N LEU A 31 5.43 6.07 4.26
CA LEU A 31 4.12 5.58 4.67
C LEU A 31 4.12 5.12 6.12
N ILE A 32 5.10 4.31 6.52
CA ILE A 32 5.25 3.85 7.90
C ILE A 32 5.40 5.05 8.84
N GLN A 33 6.19 6.05 8.45
CA GLN A 33 6.33 7.28 9.24
C GLN A 33 5.01 8.07 9.32
N ALA A 34 4.25 8.14 8.23
CA ALA A 34 2.94 8.80 8.20
C ALA A 34 1.91 8.09 9.11
N PHE A 35 2.03 6.78 9.33
CA PHE A 35 1.24 6.07 10.33
C PHE A 35 1.73 6.28 11.77
N GLY A 36 2.77 7.06 12.00
CA GLY A 36 3.36 7.28 13.33
C GLY A 36 4.51 6.33 13.68
N GLY A 37 5.08 5.65 12.69
CA GLY A 37 6.19 4.70 12.84
C GLY A 37 5.75 3.26 13.11
N GLU A 38 6.69 2.32 13.02
CA GLU A 38 6.42 0.88 13.20
C GLU A 38 5.82 0.55 14.58
N GLY A 39 6.25 1.26 15.62
CA GLY A 39 5.73 1.05 16.98
C GLY A 39 4.25 1.46 17.16
N ASN A 40 3.69 2.25 16.24
CA ASN A 40 2.28 2.60 16.27
C ASN A 40 1.40 1.60 15.52
N ILE A 41 1.98 0.84 14.59
CA ILE A 41 1.26 -0.08 13.72
C ILE A 41 1.08 -1.42 14.44
N VAL A 42 -0.16 -1.77 14.74
CA VAL A 42 -0.52 -3.03 15.41
C VAL A 42 -0.68 -4.16 14.38
N ASN A 43 -1.38 -3.86 13.29
CA ASN A 43 -1.64 -4.84 12.24
C ASN A 43 -1.84 -4.13 10.90
N VAL A 44 -1.35 -4.75 9.83
CA VAL A 44 -1.48 -4.25 8.45
C VAL A 44 -2.13 -5.33 7.60
N ASP A 45 -3.27 -4.99 7.00
CA ASP A 45 -4.04 -5.82 6.10
C ASP A 45 -4.15 -5.12 4.74
N ALA A 46 -3.45 -5.62 3.73
CA ALA A 46 -3.51 -5.05 2.38
C ALA A 46 -4.63 -5.68 1.54
N CYS A 47 -5.76 -5.00 1.40
CA CYS A 47 -6.81 -5.35 0.43
C CYS A 47 -6.51 -4.76 -0.95
N ILE A 48 -7.02 -5.41 -2.00
CA ILE A 48 -6.77 -5.13 -3.44
C ILE A 48 -6.72 -3.63 -3.78
N THR A 49 -7.59 -2.82 -3.21
CA THR A 49 -7.64 -1.36 -3.45
C THR A 49 -7.49 -0.51 -2.20
N ARG A 50 -7.34 -1.15 -1.03
CA ARG A 50 -7.44 -0.53 0.30
C ARG A 50 -6.43 -1.13 1.27
N LEU A 51 -5.58 -0.31 1.83
CA LEU A 51 -4.73 -0.67 2.96
C LEU A 51 -5.50 -0.44 4.26
N ARG A 52 -5.67 -1.48 5.07
CA ARG A 52 -6.26 -1.40 6.41
C ARG A 52 -5.13 -1.51 7.42
N VAL A 53 -4.88 -0.44 8.15
CA VAL A 53 -3.86 -0.38 9.20
C VAL A 53 -4.55 -0.18 10.53
N THR A 54 -4.31 -1.07 11.47
CA THR A 54 -4.73 -0.88 12.86
C THR A 54 -3.61 -0.18 13.61
N VAL A 55 -3.90 0.96 14.21
CA VAL A 55 -2.91 1.77 14.94
C VAL A 55 -3.25 1.85 16.43
N ASN A 56 -2.24 2.00 17.28
CA ASN A 56 -2.43 2.22 18.71
C ASN A 56 -2.90 3.65 19.01
N ASN A 57 -2.33 4.64 18.31
CA ASN A 57 -2.61 6.05 18.52
C ASN A 57 -2.87 6.77 17.20
N LEU A 58 -4.10 7.27 17.05
CA LEU A 58 -4.53 8.01 15.86
C LEU A 58 -4.01 9.45 15.82
N ALA A 59 -3.65 10.03 16.98
CA ALA A 59 -3.22 11.43 17.04
C ALA A 59 -1.86 11.66 16.36
N ILE A 60 -1.08 10.60 16.20
CA ILE A 60 0.21 10.63 15.51
C ILE A 60 0.11 10.17 14.04
N VAL A 61 -1.09 9.80 13.57
CA VAL A 61 -1.32 9.44 12.17
C VAL A 61 -1.51 10.70 11.35
N ASP A 62 -0.64 10.90 10.36
CA ASP A 62 -0.74 11.98 9.41
C ASP A 62 -1.50 11.56 8.16
N SER A 63 -2.80 11.87 8.15
CA SER A 63 -3.68 11.58 7.02
C SER A 63 -3.32 12.40 5.77
N GLN A 64 -2.69 13.56 5.94
CA GLN A 64 -2.29 14.42 4.82
C GLN A 64 -1.03 13.85 4.16
N ALA A 65 -0.06 13.39 4.94
CA ALA A 65 1.11 12.68 4.42
C ALA A 65 0.71 11.42 3.63
N LEU A 66 -0.26 10.64 4.14
CA LEU A 66 -0.79 9.47 3.40
C LEU A 66 -1.37 9.83 2.03
N GLN A 67 -2.08 10.97 1.92
CA GLN A 67 -2.57 11.47 0.63
C GLN A 67 -1.45 11.92 -0.29
N GLN A 68 -0.39 12.56 0.25
CA GLN A 68 0.79 12.92 -0.53
C GLN A 68 1.56 11.71 -1.07
N GLN A 69 1.55 10.61 -0.32
CA GLN A 69 2.13 9.32 -0.73
C GLN A 69 1.26 8.54 -1.72
N GLY A 70 0.19 9.15 -2.24
CA GLY A 70 -0.64 8.60 -3.32
C GLY A 70 -1.96 7.98 -2.86
N ALA A 71 -2.36 8.14 -1.60
CA ALA A 71 -3.70 7.74 -1.19
C ALA A 71 -4.75 8.67 -1.81
N LEU A 72 -5.69 8.09 -2.56
CA LEU A 72 -6.87 8.77 -3.10
C LEU A 72 -7.81 9.24 -1.97
N GLY A 73 -7.76 8.56 -0.84
CA GLY A 73 -8.53 8.91 0.35
C GLY A 73 -8.09 8.10 1.55
N VAL A 74 -8.28 8.69 2.73
CA VAL A 74 -8.00 8.05 4.02
C VAL A 74 -9.27 8.10 4.83
N ILE A 75 -9.73 6.95 5.32
CA ILE A 75 -10.91 6.81 6.16
C ILE A 75 -10.45 6.31 7.52
N ILE A 76 -10.86 6.98 8.59
CA ILE A 76 -10.53 6.56 9.97
C ILE A 76 -11.80 6.01 10.60
N LEU A 77 -11.74 4.77 11.09
CA LEU A 77 -12.82 4.02 11.72
C LEU A 77 -12.36 3.51 13.08
N GLY A 78 -12.63 4.26 14.15
CA GLY A 78 -12.04 3.97 15.45
C GLY A 78 -10.51 3.94 15.33
N GLN A 79 -9.85 2.88 15.81
CA GLN A 79 -8.40 2.66 15.70
C GLN A 79 -7.92 2.07 14.36
N GLN A 80 -8.81 1.93 13.37
CA GLN A 80 -8.43 1.46 12.04
C GLN A 80 -8.37 2.62 11.04
N VAL A 81 -7.24 2.71 10.33
CA VAL A 81 -7.00 3.64 9.23
C VAL A 81 -7.09 2.87 7.92
N HIS A 82 -7.94 3.34 7.03
CA HIS A 82 -8.23 2.74 5.73
C HIS A 82 -7.75 3.70 4.64
N ALA A 83 -6.57 3.45 4.10
CA ALA A 83 -6.01 4.22 3.00
C ALA A 83 -6.37 3.57 1.65
N ILE A 84 -6.95 4.33 0.73
CA ILE A 84 -7.41 3.86 -0.59
C ILE A 84 -6.41 4.32 -1.65
N PHE A 85 -5.70 3.40 -2.29
CA PHE A 85 -4.68 3.72 -3.31
C PHE A 85 -5.14 3.40 -4.76
N GLY A 86 -6.30 2.77 -4.94
CA GLY A 86 -6.85 2.45 -6.27
C GLY A 86 -5.96 1.48 -7.06
N LYS A 87 -5.79 1.71 -8.37
CA LYS A 87 -4.97 0.86 -9.27
C LYS A 87 -3.47 0.84 -8.93
N GLN A 88 -2.98 1.83 -8.18
CA GLN A 88 -1.59 1.86 -7.69
C GLN A 88 -1.41 1.04 -6.41
N SER A 89 -2.50 0.49 -5.86
CA SER A 89 -2.50 -0.29 -4.62
C SER A 89 -1.77 -1.62 -4.73
N ASP A 90 -1.64 -2.23 -5.91
CA ASP A 90 -1.02 -3.56 -6.05
C ASP A 90 0.48 -3.54 -5.72
N ALA A 91 1.22 -2.54 -6.23
CA ALA A 91 2.65 -2.40 -5.95
C ALA A 91 2.90 -2.09 -4.46
N LEU A 92 2.20 -1.09 -3.91
CA LEU A 92 2.30 -0.73 -2.49
C LEU A 92 1.86 -1.87 -1.55
N ARG A 93 0.85 -2.64 -1.94
CA ARG A 93 0.45 -3.85 -1.23
C ARG A 93 1.59 -4.86 -1.18
N GLN A 94 2.19 -5.20 -2.33
CA GLN A 94 3.27 -6.18 -2.38
C GLN A 94 4.44 -5.75 -1.50
N LEU A 95 4.81 -4.47 -1.55
CA LEU A 95 5.83 -3.86 -0.69
C LEU A 95 5.54 -4.01 0.80
N LEU A 96 4.33 -3.65 1.23
CA LEU A 96 3.91 -3.75 2.62
C LEU A 96 3.84 -5.21 3.07
N ASP A 97 3.26 -6.08 2.24
CA ASP A 97 3.13 -7.51 2.53
C ASP A 97 4.51 -8.17 2.67
N GLU A 98 5.46 -7.87 1.79
CA GLU A 98 6.85 -8.35 1.89
C GLU A 98 7.56 -7.83 3.13
N HIS A 99 7.45 -6.53 3.43
CA HIS A 99 8.10 -5.92 4.59
C HIS A 99 7.58 -6.51 5.91
N PHE A 100 6.26 -6.62 6.06
CA PHE A 100 5.65 -7.15 7.28
C PHE A 100 5.71 -8.69 7.37
N THR A 101 5.75 -9.41 6.24
CA THR A 101 5.98 -10.87 6.23
C THR A 101 7.43 -11.22 6.55
N SER A 102 8.40 -10.42 6.09
CA SER A 102 9.82 -10.69 6.36
C SER A 102 10.25 -10.38 7.79
N HIS A 103 9.47 -9.59 8.53
CA HIS A 103 9.69 -9.25 9.95
C HIS A 103 8.95 -10.16 10.94
N LYS A 104 8.37 -11.28 10.48
CA LYS A 104 7.70 -12.29 11.32
C LYS A 104 8.49 -13.58 11.38
#